data_AF-A0A251V7T1-F1
#
_entry.id   AF-A0A251V7T1-F1
#
_cell.length_a   1.000
_cell.length_b   1.000
_cell.length_c   1.000
_cell.angle_alpha   90.00
_cell.angle_beta   90.00
_cell.angle_gamma   90.00
#
_symmetry.space_group_name_H-M   'P 1'
#
loop_
_entity.id
_entity.type
_entity.pdbx_description
1 polymer ?
#
loop_
_entity_poly.entity_id
_entity_poly.type
_entity_poly.pdbx_seq_one_letter_code
_entity_poly.pdbx_strand_id
1 'polypeptide(L)' 'MIAAASDPLWNNGAICGKMFTVKCTGATNPFPHPCYDGKEVTVKIVDHCPGCGGTLDLSKEAFATIADPVAGVIKIEYW' A
#
# COMPACT_ATOMS: atom_id res chain seq x y z
N MET A 1 -11.69 -1.18 -0.59
CA MET A 1 -10.57 -0.34 -0.12
C MET A 1 -9.87 0.28 -1.32
N ILE A 2 -9.14 1.38 -1.12
CA ILE A 2 -8.53 2.15 -2.22
C ILE A 2 -7.07 2.47 -1.94
N ALA A 3 -6.32 2.80 -3.00
CA ALA A 3 -4.97 3.31 -2.92
C ALA A 3 -4.67 4.31 -4.04
N ALA A 4 -3.66 5.16 -3.83
CA ALA A 4 -3.03 5.96 -4.87
C ALA A 4 -1.75 5.28 -5.36
N ALA A 5 -1.47 5.37 -6.66
CA ALA A 5 -0.24 4.84 -7.24
C ALA A 5 0.86 5.91 -7.28
N SER A 6 2.12 5.50 -7.08
CA SER A 6 3.28 6.37 -7.25
C SER A 6 3.59 6.68 -8.72
N ASP A 7 4.50 7.62 -8.97
CA ASP A 7 4.87 8.05 -10.33
C ASP A 7 5.25 6.90 -11.28
N PRO A 8 6.11 5.93 -10.89
CA PRO A 8 6.47 4.83 -11.78
C PRO A 8 5.30 3.89 -12.10
N LEU A 9 4.35 3.74 -11.18
CA LEU A 9 3.22 2.81 -11.32
C LEU A 9 2.02 3.44 -12.02
N TRP A 10 1.85 4.76 -11.90
CA TRP A 10 0.69 5.47 -12.44
C TRP A 10 0.48 5.26 -13.94
N ASN A 11 1.58 5.18 -14.70
CA ASN A 11 1.58 4.91 -16.15
C ASN A 11 0.57 5.78 -16.91
N ASN A 12 0.65 7.11 -16.72
CA ASN A 12 -0.26 8.08 -17.32
C ASN A 12 -1.76 7.75 -17.10
N GLY A 13 -2.10 7.23 -15.91
CA GLY A 13 -3.46 6.84 -15.53
C GLY A 13 -3.92 5.47 -16.03
N ALA A 14 -3.11 4.75 -16.81
CA ALA A 14 -3.48 3.42 -17.31
C ALA A 14 -3.66 2.36 -16.20
N ILE A 15 -3.11 2.62 -15.01
CA ILE A 15 -3.31 1.77 -13.84
C ILE A 15 -4.60 2.10 -13.06
N CYS A 16 -5.21 3.26 -13.30
CA CYS A 16 -6.41 3.68 -12.60
C CYS A 16 -7.55 2.68 -12.84
N GLY A 17 -8.26 2.34 -11.77
CA GLY A 17 -9.32 1.36 -11.78
C GLY A 17 -8.87 -0.10 -11.62
N LYS A 18 -7.58 -0.40 -11.75
CA LYS A 18 -7.06 -1.75 -11.49
C LYS A 18 -7.14 -2.10 -10.01
N MET A 19 -7.28 -3.40 -9.76
CA MET A 19 -7.35 -3.98 -8.43
C MET A 19 -6.04 -4.70 -8.15
N PHE A 20 -5.51 -4.52 -6.94
CA PHE A 20 -4.32 -5.24 -6.45
C PHE A 20 -4.61 -5.84 -5.10
N THR A 21 -4.12 -7.05 -4.85
CA THR A 21 -4.03 -7.59 -3.50
C THR A 21 -2.68 -7.20 -2.93
N VAL A 22 -2.67 -6.71 -1.69
CA VAL A 22 -1.49 -6.17 -1.01
C VAL A 22 -1.27 -6.90 0.30
N LYS A 23 0.00 -7.23 0.57
CA LYS A 23 0.43 -7.91 1.78
C LYS A 23 1.60 -7.20 2.42
N CYS A 24 1.59 -7.05 3.74
CA CYS A 24 2.74 -6.54 4.50
C CYS A 24 3.82 -7.63 4.61
N THR A 25 5.07 -7.27 4.33
CA THR A 25 6.23 -8.19 4.41
C THR A 25 7.32 -7.75 5.39
N GLY A 26 7.21 -6.54 5.96
CA GLY A 26 8.08 -6.12 7.06
C GLY A 26 8.13 -4.62 7.26
N ALA A 27 9.03 -4.19 8.14
CA ALA A 27 9.26 -2.78 8.46
C ALA A 27 10.21 -2.10 7.46
N THR A 28 10.07 -0.78 7.33
CA THR A 28 11.08 0.11 6.70
C THR A 28 11.85 0.94 7.73
N ASN A 29 11.43 0.92 9.00
CA ASN A 29 12.00 1.66 10.12
C ASN A 29 12.14 0.73 11.34
N PRO A 30 12.69 1.20 12.49
CA PRO A 30 12.87 0.36 13.68
C PRO A 30 11.58 -0.08 14.41
N PHE A 31 10.38 0.18 13.85
CA PHE A 31 9.13 -0.27 14.46
C PHE A 31 9.06 -1.82 14.46
N PRO A 32 8.87 -2.45 15.62
CA PRO A 32 8.86 -3.91 15.72
C PRO A 32 7.55 -4.48 15.18
N HIS A 33 7.64 -5.55 14.39
CA HIS A 33 6.51 -6.37 13.94
C HIS A 33 5.31 -5.57 13.39
N PRO A 34 5.48 -4.75 12.33
CA PRO A 34 4.38 -3.93 11.82
C PRO A 34 3.28 -4.75 11.15
N CYS A 35 3.58 -5.93 10.63
CA CYS A 35 2.66 -6.72 9.84
C CYS A 35 1.75 -7.59 10.70
N TYR A 36 0.51 -7.76 10.27
CA TYR A 36 -0.38 -8.80 10.79
C TYR A 36 -0.25 -10.07 9.96
N ASP A 37 0.16 -11.16 10.60
CA ASP A 37 0.44 -12.42 9.92
C ASP A 37 -0.79 -12.97 9.17
N GLY A 38 -0.57 -13.37 7.92
CA GLY A 38 -1.61 -13.94 7.05
C GLY A 38 -2.70 -12.96 6.61
N LYS A 39 -2.54 -11.65 6.86
CA LYS A 39 -3.48 -10.62 6.41
C LYS A 39 -3.09 -10.06 5.05
N GLU A 40 -4.10 -9.88 4.21
CA GLU A 40 -3.99 -9.28 2.89
C GLU A 40 -5.18 -8.35 2.66
N VAL A 41 -5.01 -7.39 1.75
CA VAL A 41 -6.05 -6.42 1.43
C VAL A 41 -6.13 -6.20 -0.08
N THR A 42 -7.33 -6.29 -0.65
CA THR A 42 -7.55 -5.89 -2.04
C THR A 42 -7.95 -4.42 -2.12
N VAL A 43 -7.19 -3.65 -2.90
CA VAL A 43 -7.40 -2.22 -3.13
C VAL A 43 -7.64 -1.91 -4.60
N LYS A 44 -8.49 -0.91 -4.87
CA LYS A 44 -8.63 -0.30 -6.19
C LYS A 44 -7.73 0.93 -6.29
N ILE A 45 -6.97 1.06 -7.37
CA ILE A 45 -6.25 2.31 -7.64
C ILE A 45 -7.26 3.35 -8.13
N VAL A 46 -7.34 4.49 -7.44
CA VAL A 46 -8.29 5.55 -7.77
C VAL A 46 -7.64 6.93 -7.88
N ASP A 47 -6.36 7.04 -7.53
CA ASP A 47 -5.66 8.32 -7.49
C ASP A 47 -4.17 8.15 -7.85
N HIS A 48 -3.54 9.28 -8.17
CA HIS A 48 -2.11 9.41 -8.41
C HIS A 48 -1.49 10.16 -7.24
N CYS A 49 -0.45 9.60 -6.64
CA CYS A 49 0.35 10.31 -5.63
C CYS A 49 1.71 10.73 -6.22
N PRO A 50 1.83 11.96 -6.75
CA PRO A 50 3.09 12.47 -7.26
C PRO A 50 4.07 12.75 -6.12
N GLY A 51 5.30 12.24 -6.24
CA GLY A 51 6.33 12.41 -5.21
C GLY A 51 6.13 11.55 -3.95
N CYS A 52 5.16 10.63 -3.93
CA CYS A 52 5.05 9.63 -2.87
C CYS A 52 6.33 8.78 -2.80
N GLY A 53 6.90 8.63 -1.60
CA GLY A 53 8.08 7.80 -1.39
C GLY A 53 7.81 6.29 -1.44
N GLY A 54 6.55 5.87 -1.31
CA GLY A 54 6.12 4.46 -1.39
C GLY A 54 5.50 4.12 -2.74
N THR A 55 5.39 2.81 -3.06
CA THR A 55 4.81 2.32 -4.32
C THR A 55 3.29 2.49 -4.40
N LEU A 56 2.61 2.24 -3.29
CA LEU A 56 1.16 2.41 -3.13
C LEU A 56 0.92 3.22 -1.85
N ASP A 57 0.13 4.28 -1.95
CA ASP A 57 -0.39 5.00 -0.79
C ASP A 57 -1.77 4.43 -0.44
N LEU A 58 -1.80 3.59 0.58
CA LEU A 58 -3.00 2.87 0.98
C LEU A 58 -3.91 3.78 1.80
N SER A 59 -5.23 3.73 1.54
CA SER A 59 -6.21 4.28 2.49
C SER A 59 -5.97 3.74 3.90
N LYS A 60 -6.28 4.56 4.92
CA LYS A 60 -6.05 4.20 6.33
C LYS A 60 -6.67 2.86 6.70
N GLU A 61 -7.87 2.57 6.20
CA GLU A 61 -8.59 1.32 6.42
C GLU A 61 -7.88 0.14 5.76
N ALA A 62 -7.32 0.33 4.57
CA ALA A 62 -6.55 -0.70 3.87
C ALA A 62 -5.25 -1.03 4.59
N PHE A 63 -4.51 0.00 5.00
CA PHE A 63 -3.28 -0.16 5.76
C PHE A 63 -3.54 -0.91 7.07
N ALA A 64 -4.55 -0.47 7.84
CA ALA A 64 -4.92 -1.06 9.13
C ALA A 64 -5.38 -2.52 9.03
N THR A 65 -5.69 -3.01 7.82
CA THR A 65 -6.04 -4.43 7.60
C THR A 65 -4.80 -5.32 7.65
N ILE A 66 -3.66 -4.82 7.19
CA ILE A 66 -2.43 -5.62 7.00
C ILE A 66 -1.29 -5.24 7.95
N ALA A 67 -1.35 -4.07 8.60
CA ALA A 67 -0.30 -3.59 9.48
C ALA A 67 -0.79 -2.58 10.54
N ASP A 68 0.02 -2.40 11.59
CA ASP A 68 -0.20 -1.36 12.61
C ASP A 68 0.00 0.05 12.02
N PRO A 69 -1.04 0.91 12.01
CA PRO A 69 -0.94 2.27 11.45
C PRO A 69 0.16 3.14 12.06
N VAL A 70 0.63 2.85 13.28
CA VAL A 70 1.72 3.58 13.94
C VAL A 70 3.06 3.34 13.23
N ALA A 71 3.23 2.19 12.56
CA ALA A 71 4.44 1.90 11.78
C ALA A 71 4.63 2.89 10.62
N GLY A 72 3.53 3.45 10.09
CA GLY A 72 3.48 4.47 9.05
C GLY A 72 3.86 3.97 7.66
N VAL A 73 5.06 3.42 7.50
CA VAL A 73 5.58 2.90 6.22
C VAL A 73 6.03 1.46 6.41
N ILE A 74 5.61 0.59 5.49
CA ILE A 74 5.87 -0.85 5.52
C ILE A 74 6.40 -1.33 4.16
N LYS A 75 7.10 -2.46 4.17
CA LYS A 75 7.39 -3.22 2.95
C LYS A 75 6.16 -4.02 2.57
N ILE A 76 5.87 -4.07 1.27
CA ILE A 76 4.72 -4.78 0.75
C ILE A 76 5.09 -5.66 -0.44
N GLU A 77 4.31 -6.70 -0.65
CA GLU A 77 4.12 -7.38 -1.93
C GLU A 77 2.73 -7.03 -2.47
N TYR A 78 2.58 -6.94 -3.79
CA TYR A 78 1.31 -6.70 -4.45
C TYR A 78 1.20 -7.42 -5.79
N TRP A 79 0.01 -7.89 -6.13
CA TRP A 79 -0.30 -8.61 -7.38
C TRP A 79 -1.73 -8.38 -7.86
#